data_AF-A0A3N0W9Y8-F1
#
_entry.id   AF-A0A3N0W9Y8-F1
#
_cell.length_a   1.000
_cell.length_b   1.000
_cell.length_c   1.000
_cell.angle_alpha   90.00
_cell.angle_beta   90.00
_cell.angle_gamma   90.00
#
_symmetry.space_group_name_H-M   'P 1'
#
loop_
_entity.id
_entity.type
_entity.pdbx_description
1 polymer ?
#
loop_
_entity_poly.entity_id
_entity_poly.type
_entity_poly.pdbx_seq_one_letter_code
_entity_poly.pdbx_strand_id
1 'polypeptide(L)'
;MLMRKYVCYTPLILILSFFILSSCKNRNPNYITYYNKVNEIDSVYRYKKDTLAVIKQYKKLFRQYPPKNQERILEYETYIKLADKQHMKFGGRKSLYRLIPLVAHNWQYKRKENDFIQLYQKHGIDRQEMDNEVARWKKGLNRKLVDSFTVVFQRDQENKRSDYELLKSNDRKNAQTLKWMFANYGFPGLQKIGLWNGDFFMPSGPILLHMADYPENHLYFKDKILEYVKSGDCPPRDYAAMIDRYYLHVLKKEIPYGVYSGYEGIKDSVMVNRNRKSIGLPSLKHVQLIIKDNFKRIKKKNDPDHLSKP
;
A
#
# COMPACT_ATOMS: atom_id res chain seq x y z
N MET A 1 13.19 37.63 -61.60
CA MET A 1 13.83 36.50 -60.88
C MET A 1 13.62 36.69 -59.39
N LEU A 2 12.52 36.16 -58.82
CA LEU A 2 12.18 36.30 -57.40
C LEU A 2 12.75 35.12 -56.61
N MET A 3 13.84 35.32 -55.89
CA MET A 3 14.36 34.34 -54.93
C MET A 3 13.53 34.39 -53.65
N ARG A 4 12.69 33.36 -53.44
CA ARG A 4 12.05 33.07 -52.14
C ARG A 4 13.12 32.70 -51.12
N LYS A 5 13.27 33.54 -50.09
CA LYS A 5 14.03 33.18 -48.89
C LYS A 5 13.23 32.15 -48.09
N TYR A 6 13.63 30.89 -48.16
CA TYR A 6 13.14 29.86 -47.25
C TYR A 6 13.82 30.08 -45.89
N VAL A 7 13.07 30.65 -44.95
CA VAL A 7 13.49 30.72 -43.54
C VAL A 7 13.44 29.30 -43.01
N CYS A 8 14.63 28.73 -42.76
CA CYS A 8 14.81 27.36 -42.30
C CYS A 8 14.49 27.30 -40.80
N TYR A 9 13.22 27.09 -40.44
CA TYR A 9 12.76 26.94 -39.04
C TYR A 9 13.11 25.58 -38.41
N THR A 10 13.79 24.70 -39.15
CA THR A 10 14.12 23.33 -38.72
C THR A 10 15.03 23.23 -37.48
N PRO A 11 16.01 24.13 -37.20
CA PRO A 11 16.82 24.01 -36.00
C PRO A 11 16.03 24.37 -34.73
N LEU A 12 15.09 25.32 -34.84
CA LEU A 12 14.31 25.82 -33.70
C LEU A 12 13.25 24.80 -33.24
N ILE A 13 12.67 24.06 -34.19
CA ILE A 13 11.73 22.95 -33.92
C ILE A 13 12.45 21.77 -33.27
N LEU A 14 13.70 21.47 -33.68
CA LEU A 14 14.53 20.42 -33.08
C LEU A 14 14.98 20.76 -31.65
N ILE A 15 15.26 22.03 -31.35
CA ILE A 15 15.59 22.48 -29.98
C ILE A 15 14.34 22.41 -29.09
N LEU A 16 13.17 22.87 -29.57
CA LEU A 16 11.92 22.77 -28.81
C LEU A 16 11.51 21.32 -28.53
N SER A 17 11.71 20.40 -29.49
CA SER A 17 11.42 18.97 -29.30
C SER A 17 12.37 18.33 -28.29
N PHE A 18 13.64 18.75 -28.24
CA PHE A 18 14.60 18.28 -27.25
C PHE A 18 14.23 18.71 -25.82
N PHE A 19 13.69 19.93 -25.62
CA PHE A 19 13.21 20.40 -24.31
C PHE A 19 11.93 19.70 -23.85
N ILE A 20 11.03 19.35 -24.78
CA ILE A 20 9.80 18.59 -24.46
C ILE A 20 10.16 17.14 -24.07
N LEU A 21 11.15 16.52 -24.73
CA LEU A 21 11.60 15.15 -24.42
C LEU A 21 12.45 15.07 -23.15
N SER A 22 13.18 16.13 -22.78
CA SER A 22 14.01 16.16 -21.57
C SER A 22 13.27 16.61 -20.30
N SER A 23 12.10 17.27 -20.43
CA SER A 23 11.24 17.63 -19.30
C SER A 23 10.41 16.46 -18.74
N CYS A 24 10.35 15.33 -19.44
CA CYS A 24 9.67 14.11 -19.00
C CYS A 24 10.67 13.06 -18.52
N LYS A 25 11.61 13.43 -17.63
CA LYS A 25 12.14 12.41 -16.70
C LYS A 25 11.01 12.00 -15.77
N ASN A 26 10.21 11.03 -16.20
CA ASN A 26 9.40 10.17 -15.34
C ASN A 26 10.36 9.44 -14.38
N ARG A 27 10.92 10.18 -13.40
CA ARG A 27 11.54 9.55 -12.24
C ARG A 27 10.38 8.86 -11.54
N ASN A 28 10.30 7.54 -11.68
CA ASN A 28 9.38 6.74 -10.88
C ASN A 28 9.52 7.20 -9.43
N PRO A 29 8.48 7.80 -8.84
CA PRO A 29 8.60 8.42 -7.54
C PRO A 29 8.99 7.36 -6.52
N ASN A 30 10.09 7.55 -5.80
CA ASN A 30 10.45 6.66 -4.70
C ASN A 30 9.39 6.80 -3.59
N TYR A 31 8.57 5.78 -3.42
CA TYR A 31 7.48 5.76 -2.45
C TYR A 31 7.96 5.70 -1.00
N ILE A 32 9.24 5.38 -0.72
CA ILE A 32 9.79 5.55 0.63
C ILE A 32 9.66 7.01 1.09
N THR A 33 9.94 7.97 0.20
CA THR A 33 9.75 9.40 0.49
C THR A 33 8.28 9.73 0.71
N TYR A 34 7.37 9.11 -0.06
CA TYR A 34 5.94 9.26 0.14
C TYR A 34 5.50 8.73 1.52
N TYR A 35 5.89 7.51 1.87
CA TYR A 35 5.50 6.87 3.13
C TYR A 35 6.04 7.65 4.33
N ASN A 36 7.29 8.13 4.28
CA ASN A 36 7.84 8.99 5.32
C ASN A 36 7.03 10.28 5.49
N LYS A 37 6.64 10.94 4.39
CA LYS A 37 5.75 12.12 4.46
C LYS A 37 4.38 11.77 5.02
N VAL A 38 3.79 10.62 4.65
CA VAL A 38 2.53 10.16 5.24
C VAL A 38 2.68 9.98 6.76
N ASN A 39 3.77 9.36 7.22
CA ASN A 39 4.02 9.15 8.65
C ASN A 39 4.21 10.47 9.40
N GLU A 40 4.89 11.44 8.80
CA GLU A 40 5.03 12.80 9.35
C GLU A 40 3.66 13.48 9.51
N ILE A 41 2.80 13.41 8.48
CA ILE A 41 1.47 14.02 8.52
C ILE A 41 0.56 13.29 9.52
N ASP A 42 0.57 11.97 9.54
CA ASP A 42 -0.20 11.16 10.49
C ASP A 42 0.27 11.40 11.95
N SER A 43 1.56 11.70 12.16
CA SER A 43 2.06 12.14 13.46
C SER A 43 1.46 13.48 13.89
N VAL A 44 1.39 14.48 12.98
CA VAL A 44 0.69 15.75 13.27
C VAL A 44 -0.78 15.49 13.61
N TYR A 45 -1.45 14.62 12.85
CA TYR A 45 -2.84 14.26 13.08
C TYR A 45 -3.08 13.65 14.47
N ARG A 46 -2.25 12.69 14.89
CA ARG A 46 -2.49 11.95 16.13
C ARG A 46 -1.96 12.64 17.38
N TYR A 47 -0.77 13.26 17.29
CA TYR A 47 -0.12 13.86 18.45
C TYR A 47 -0.51 15.32 18.65
N LYS A 48 -0.50 16.12 17.57
CA LYS A 48 -0.80 17.55 17.64
C LYS A 48 -2.29 17.84 17.47
N LYS A 49 -3.06 16.92 16.88
CA LYS A 49 -4.50 17.07 16.58
C LYS A 49 -4.82 18.30 15.72
N ASP A 50 -3.85 18.75 14.93
CA ASP A 50 -3.99 19.91 14.05
C ASP A 50 -4.61 19.48 12.71
N THR A 51 -5.94 19.47 12.67
CA THR A 51 -6.71 19.05 11.49
C THR A 51 -6.42 19.90 10.25
N LEU A 52 -6.29 21.23 10.41
CA LEU A 52 -6.12 22.13 9.27
C LEU A 52 -4.73 21.97 8.64
N ALA A 53 -3.69 21.82 9.47
CA ALA A 53 -2.35 21.54 8.97
C ALA A 53 -2.30 20.18 8.25
N VAL A 54 -2.97 19.16 8.79
CA VAL A 54 -3.06 17.82 8.18
C VAL A 54 -3.69 17.89 6.80
N ILE A 55 -4.84 18.55 6.65
CA ILE A 55 -5.53 18.70 5.36
C ILE A 55 -4.62 19.39 4.34
N LYS A 56 -3.96 20.50 4.72
CA LYS A 56 -3.05 21.24 3.84
C LYS A 56 -1.86 20.39 3.39
N GLN A 57 -1.25 19.65 4.31
CA GLN A 57 -0.09 18.81 4.01
C GLN A 57 -0.45 17.63 3.11
N TYR A 58 -1.57 16.93 3.39
CA TYR A 58 -2.05 15.85 2.51
C TYR A 58 -2.41 16.36 1.12
N LYS A 59 -3.10 17.52 1.03
CA LYS A 59 -3.39 18.15 -0.27
C LYS A 59 -2.13 18.40 -1.09
N LYS A 60 -1.03 18.85 -0.45
CA LYS A 60 0.27 19.04 -1.10
C LYS A 60 0.87 17.70 -1.53
N LEU A 61 0.81 16.68 -0.67
CA LEU A 61 1.34 15.34 -0.96
C LEU A 61 0.65 14.69 -2.16
N PHE A 62 -0.68 14.71 -2.22
CA PHE A 62 -1.46 14.04 -3.27
C PHE A 62 -1.47 14.74 -4.62
N ARG A 63 -0.88 15.95 -4.70
CA ARG A 63 -0.52 16.60 -5.97
C ARG A 63 0.76 16.01 -6.56
N GLN A 64 1.65 15.47 -5.73
CA GLN A 64 2.94 14.92 -6.14
C GLN A 64 2.92 13.40 -6.31
N TYR A 65 2.09 12.71 -5.51
CA TYR A 65 2.04 11.26 -5.49
C TYR A 65 0.62 10.73 -5.65
N PRO A 66 0.44 9.65 -6.42
CA PRO A 66 -0.72 8.79 -6.29
C PRO A 66 -0.84 8.24 -4.86
N PRO A 67 -2.01 8.37 -4.21
CA PRO A 67 -2.23 7.82 -2.88
C PRO A 67 -2.21 6.29 -2.91
N LYS A 68 -1.80 5.67 -1.79
CA LYS A 68 -1.74 4.21 -1.63
C LYS A 68 -2.69 3.67 -0.56
N ASN A 69 -3.04 4.47 0.45
CA ASN A 69 -3.74 4.05 1.67
C ASN A 69 -2.99 2.94 2.42
N GLN A 70 -1.98 3.33 3.19
CA GLN A 70 -1.31 2.42 4.12
C GLN A 70 -2.29 1.84 5.13
N GLU A 71 -2.09 0.56 5.49
CA GLU A 71 -2.92 -0.12 6.49
C GLU A 71 -2.99 0.73 7.77
N ARG A 72 -4.21 0.91 8.31
CA ARG A 72 -4.52 1.66 9.55
C ARG A 72 -4.26 3.17 9.55
N ILE A 73 -3.50 3.70 8.59
CA ILE A 73 -3.37 5.15 8.38
C ILE A 73 -4.46 5.65 7.41
N LEU A 74 -4.68 4.94 6.29
CA LEU A 74 -5.70 5.26 5.28
C LEU A 74 -5.63 6.72 4.82
N GLU A 75 -4.42 7.22 4.52
CA GLU A 75 -4.12 8.65 4.42
C GLU A 75 -5.03 9.43 3.46
N TYR A 76 -5.45 8.84 2.35
CA TYR A 76 -6.29 9.51 1.37
C TYR A 76 -7.75 9.55 1.81
N GLU A 77 -8.23 8.47 2.43
CA GLU A 77 -9.56 8.45 3.06
C GLU A 77 -9.63 9.47 4.20
N THR A 78 -8.62 9.48 5.08
CA THR A 78 -8.54 10.43 6.20
C THR A 78 -8.51 11.86 5.70
N TYR A 79 -7.71 12.17 4.67
CA TYR A 79 -7.70 13.49 4.04
C TYR A 79 -9.09 13.91 3.55
N ILE A 80 -9.78 13.05 2.80
CA ILE A 80 -11.12 13.37 2.27
C ILE A 80 -12.11 13.60 3.41
N LYS A 81 -12.17 12.69 4.39
CA LYS A 81 -13.09 12.80 5.53
C LYS A 81 -12.84 14.07 6.35
N LEU A 82 -11.57 14.39 6.64
CA LEU A 82 -11.23 15.60 7.39
C LEU A 82 -11.57 16.87 6.60
N ALA A 83 -11.24 16.91 5.31
CA ALA A 83 -11.53 18.06 4.48
C ALA A 83 -13.03 18.28 4.30
N ASP A 84 -13.81 17.23 4.06
CA ASP A 84 -15.27 17.31 3.96
C ASP A 84 -15.90 17.83 5.27
N LYS A 85 -15.46 17.31 6.42
CA LYS A 85 -15.93 17.75 7.74
C LYS A 85 -15.60 19.21 8.04
N GLN A 86 -14.49 19.73 7.50
CA GLN A 86 -14.07 21.12 7.63
C GLN A 86 -14.58 22.02 6.50
N HIS A 87 -15.51 21.52 5.66
CA HIS A 87 -16.02 22.24 4.49
C HIS A 87 -14.92 22.74 3.53
N MET A 88 -13.78 22.05 3.49
CA MET A 88 -12.64 22.35 2.65
C MET A 88 -12.71 21.58 1.33
N LYS A 89 -12.35 22.24 0.21
CA LYS A 89 -12.30 21.60 -1.12
C LYS A 89 -11.23 20.49 -1.16
N PHE A 90 -11.68 19.24 -1.26
CA PHE A 90 -10.84 18.04 -1.43
C PHE A 90 -10.81 17.47 -2.85
N GLY A 91 -11.61 18.02 -3.78
CA GLY A 91 -11.71 17.59 -5.18
C GLY A 91 -13.06 16.97 -5.57
N GLY A 92 -14.01 16.86 -4.62
CA GLY A 92 -15.38 16.40 -4.89
C GLY A 92 -15.45 14.99 -5.47
N ARG A 93 -16.42 14.75 -6.36
CA ARG A 93 -16.65 13.44 -7.01
C ARG A 93 -15.38 12.81 -7.58
N LYS A 94 -14.52 13.57 -8.28
CA LYS A 94 -13.26 13.05 -8.85
C LYS A 94 -12.35 12.42 -7.79
N SER A 95 -12.24 13.05 -6.63
CA SER A 95 -11.44 12.51 -5.52
C SER A 95 -12.08 11.27 -4.90
N LEU A 96 -13.41 11.21 -4.86
CA LEU A 96 -14.18 10.06 -4.36
C LEU A 96 -14.03 8.84 -5.26
N TYR A 97 -14.12 8.98 -6.59
CA TYR A 97 -13.83 7.86 -7.50
C TYR A 97 -12.40 7.36 -7.35
N ARG A 98 -11.43 8.26 -7.14
CA ARG A 98 -10.03 7.88 -6.88
C ARG A 98 -9.86 7.08 -5.59
N LEU A 99 -10.74 7.27 -4.60
CA LEU A 99 -10.69 6.55 -3.32
C LEU A 99 -11.23 5.12 -3.46
N ILE A 100 -12.20 4.86 -4.35
CA ILE A 100 -12.81 3.52 -4.53
C ILE A 100 -11.77 2.42 -4.77
N PRO A 101 -10.85 2.49 -5.76
CA PRO A 101 -9.89 1.41 -6.00
C PRO A 101 -8.92 1.18 -4.83
N LEU A 102 -8.70 2.19 -3.97
CA LEU A 102 -7.85 2.06 -2.79
C LEU A 102 -8.48 1.23 -1.67
N VAL A 103 -9.80 1.04 -1.70
CA VAL A 103 -10.56 0.27 -0.69
C VAL A 103 -11.31 -0.93 -1.28
N ALA A 104 -11.36 -1.05 -2.62
CA ALA A 104 -12.11 -2.06 -3.36
C ALA A 104 -11.74 -3.51 -2.98
N HIS A 105 -10.47 -3.76 -2.66
CA HIS A 105 -10.00 -5.08 -2.21
C HIS A 105 -10.67 -5.55 -0.90
N ASN A 106 -11.25 -4.65 -0.11
CA ASN A 106 -11.97 -4.93 1.12
C ASN A 106 -13.47 -4.55 1.03
N TRP A 107 -14.01 -4.46 -0.20
CA TRP A 107 -15.35 -3.91 -0.44
C TRP A 107 -16.48 -4.60 0.34
N GLN A 108 -16.40 -5.92 0.51
CA GLN A 108 -17.41 -6.69 1.26
C GLN A 108 -17.61 -6.21 2.70
N TYR A 109 -16.57 -5.63 3.32
CA TYR A 109 -16.65 -5.00 4.63
C TYR A 109 -16.86 -3.49 4.50
N LYS A 110 -16.14 -2.84 3.58
CA LYS A 110 -16.16 -1.39 3.41
C LYS A 110 -17.56 -0.85 3.08
N ARG A 111 -18.35 -1.58 2.29
CA ARG A 111 -19.71 -1.18 1.89
C ARG A 111 -20.72 -1.13 3.05
N LYS A 112 -20.36 -1.71 4.20
CA LYS A 112 -21.15 -1.69 5.44
C LYS A 112 -20.80 -0.52 6.35
N GLU A 113 -19.78 0.27 6.03
CA GLU A 113 -19.41 1.44 6.84
C GLU A 113 -20.31 2.64 6.52
N ASN A 114 -21.25 2.95 7.42
CA ASN A 114 -22.24 4.02 7.22
C ASN A 114 -21.59 5.38 6.92
N ASP A 115 -20.55 5.75 7.67
CA ASP A 115 -19.84 7.02 7.48
C ASP A 115 -19.15 7.11 6.11
N PHE A 116 -18.66 5.98 5.59
CA PHE A 116 -18.09 5.90 4.26
C PHE A 116 -19.17 6.06 3.18
N ILE A 117 -20.32 5.40 3.32
CA ILE A 117 -21.39 5.50 2.32
C ILE A 117 -22.04 6.89 2.31
N GLN A 118 -22.34 7.44 3.49
CA GLN A 118 -22.94 8.77 3.61
C GLN A 118 -22.06 9.85 2.98
N LEU A 119 -20.74 9.72 3.09
CA LEU A 119 -19.79 10.61 2.41
C LEU A 119 -20.00 10.61 0.89
N TYR A 120 -20.24 9.46 0.26
CA TYR A 120 -20.46 9.39 -1.18
C TYR A 120 -21.84 9.91 -1.59
N GLN A 121 -22.88 9.53 -0.83
CA GLN A 121 -24.25 9.97 -1.08
C GLN A 121 -24.40 11.48 -0.96
N LYS A 122 -23.75 12.11 0.04
CA LYS A 122 -23.68 13.57 0.19
C LYS A 122 -23.15 14.28 -1.06
N HIS A 123 -22.31 13.61 -1.84
CA HIS A 123 -21.71 14.14 -3.08
C HIS A 123 -22.37 13.56 -4.35
N GLY A 124 -23.57 13.01 -4.21
CA GLY A 124 -24.42 12.53 -5.30
C GLY A 124 -23.96 11.22 -5.95
N ILE A 125 -23.14 10.42 -5.25
CA ILE A 125 -22.72 9.09 -5.71
C ILE A 125 -23.49 8.06 -4.89
N ASP A 126 -24.40 7.33 -5.55
CA ASP A 126 -25.21 6.31 -4.87
C ASP A 126 -24.45 4.99 -4.70
N ARG A 127 -25.07 4.05 -3.96
CA ARG A 127 -24.46 2.74 -3.69
C ARG A 127 -24.27 1.91 -4.95
N GLN A 128 -25.21 1.97 -5.90
CA GLN A 128 -25.14 1.19 -7.14
C GLN A 128 -23.97 1.67 -7.99
N GLU A 129 -23.76 2.97 -8.07
CA GLU A 129 -22.61 3.57 -8.73
C GLU A 129 -21.29 3.11 -8.08
N MET A 130 -21.19 3.13 -6.74
CA MET A 130 -20.01 2.60 -6.04
C MET A 130 -19.77 1.11 -6.33
N ASP A 131 -20.83 0.29 -6.31
CA ASP A 131 -20.76 -1.15 -6.60
C ASP A 131 -20.29 -1.40 -8.05
N ASN A 132 -20.76 -0.59 -9.00
CA ASN A 132 -20.33 -0.65 -10.39
C ASN A 132 -18.83 -0.30 -10.53
N GLU A 133 -18.34 0.72 -9.82
CA GLU A 133 -16.91 1.07 -9.83
C GLU A 133 -16.02 -0.04 -9.28
N VAL A 134 -16.44 -0.68 -8.19
CA VAL A 134 -15.71 -1.82 -7.64
C VAL A 134 -15.74 -3.01 -8.60
N ALA A 135 -16.86 -3.26 -9.27
CA ALA A 135 -16.95 -4.29 -10.30
C ALA A 135 -16.01 -4.00 -11.49
N ARG A 136 -15.91 -2.74 -11.92
CA ARG A 136 -14.94 -2.32 -12.95
C ARG A 136 -13.50 -2.54 -12.52
N TRP A 137 -13.16 -2.13 -11.30
CA TRP A 137 -11.85 -2.39 -10.71
C TRP A 137 -11.52 -3.90 -10.68
N LYS A 138 -12.49 -4.74 -10.24
CA LYS A 138 -12.32 -6.19 -10.18
C LYS A 138 -12.08 -6.82 -11.56
N LYS A 139 -12.75 -6.31 -12.60
CA LYS A 139 -12.53 -6.73 -14.00
C LYS A 139 -11.15 -6.33 -14.52
N GLY A 140 -10.55 -5.26 -13.99
CA GLY A 140 -9.22 -4.79 -14.36
C GLY A 140 -8.06 -5.55 -13.70
N LEU A 141 -8.33 -6.49 -12.79
CA LEU A 141 -7.29 -7.32 -12.17
C LEU A 141 -6.63 -8.24 -13.20
N ASN A 142 -5.34 -8.54 -13.00
CA ASN A 142 -4.60 -9.45 -13.88
C ASN A 142 -4.99 -10.89 -13.56
N ARG A 143 -5.92 -11.46 -14.33
CA ARG A 143 -6.47 -12.81 -14.10
C ARG A 143 -5.40 -13.89 -14.02
N LYS A 144 -4.46 -13.92 -14.96
CA LYS A 144 -3.37 -14.89 -14.94
C LYS A 144 -2.53 -14.78 -13.66
N LEU A 145 -2.26 -13.57 -13.19
CA LEU A 145 -1.55 -13.36 -11.92
C LEU A 145 -2.40 -13.73 -10.71
N VAL A 146 -3.71 -13.44 -10.71
CA VAL A 146 -4.68 -13.85 -9.68
C VAL A 146 -4.70 -15.38 -9.52
N ASP A 147 -4.84 -16.11 -10.63
CA ASP A 147 -4.91 -17.57 -10.62
C ASP A 147 -3.58 -18.17 -10.18
N SER A 148 -2.46 -17.63 -10.70
CA SER A 148 -1.13 -18.08 -10.31
C SER A 148 -0.88 -17.84 -8.81
N PHE A 149 -1.33 -16.71 -8.26
CA PHE A 149 -1.17 -16.39 -6.84
C PHE A 149 -2.10 -17.24 -5.96
N THR A 150 -3.29 -17.57 -6.46
CA THR A 150 -4.21 -18.50 -5.81
C THR A 150 -3.54 -19.87 -5.62
N VAL A 151 -2.89 -20.41 -6.64
CA VAL A 151 -2.15 -21.69 -6.53
C VAL A 151 -1.03 -21.61 -5.49
N VAL A 152 -0.25 -20.52 -5.48
CA VAL A 152 0.80 -20.30 -4.48
C VAL A 152 0.22 -20.31 -3.07
N PHE A 153 -0.89 -19.60 -2.86
CA PHE A 153 -1.50 -19.48 -1.53
C PHE A 153 -2.21 -20.76 -1.08
N GLN A 154 -2.88 -21.49 -1.98
CA GLN A 154 -3.45 -22.81 -1.69
C GLN A 154 -2.37 -23.80 -1.24
N ARG A 155 -1.25 -23.84 -1.99
CA ARG A 155 -0.11 -24.70 -1.67
C ARG A 155 0.54 -24.32 -0.34
N ASP A 156 0.61 -23.03 -0.03
CA ASP A 156 1.14 -22.53 1.23
C ASP A 156 0.33 -23.00 2.44
N GLN A 157 -0.99 -23.19 2.28
CA GLN A 157 -1.92 -23.59 3.32
C GLN A 157 -2.21 -25.10 3.34
N GLU A 158 -1.63 -25.86 2.40
CA GLU A 158 -1.84 -27.30 2.26
C GLU A 158 -1.45 -28.04 3.54
N ASN A 159 -2.29 -29.01 3.93
CA ASN A 159 -2.16 -29.77 5.17
C ASN A 159 -1.93 -28.91 6.42
N LYS A 160 -2.42 -27.65 6.43
CA LYS A 160 -2.18 -26.70 7.53
C LYS A 160 -0.69 -26.54 7.87
N ARG A 161 0.20 -26.81 6.90
CA ARG A 161 1.66 -26.79 7.05
C ARG A 161 2.19 -27.76 8.12
N SER A 162 1.52 -28.89 8.37
CA SER A 162 1.94 -29.89 9.38
C SER A 162 2.95 -30.91 8.87
N ASP A 163 2.94 -31.22 7.57
CA ASP A 163 3.90 -32.13 6.93
C ASP A 163 5.14 -31.35 6.49
N TYR A 164 6.28 -31.60 7.15
CA TYR A 164 7.52 -30.86 6.93
C TYR A 164 8.14 -31.06 5.53
N GLU A 165 8.12 -32.28 4.99
CA GLU A 165 8.72 -32.54 3.68
C GLU A 165 7.88 -31.95 2.56
N LEU A 166 6.55 -32.09 2.67
CA LEU A 166 5.62 -31.42 1.77
C LEU A 166 5.77 -29.90 1.86
N LEU A 167 5.85 -29.35 3.08
CA LEU A 167 6.04 -27.92 3.33
C LEU A 167 7.27 -27.37 2.61
N LYS A 168 8.42 -28.02 2.77
CA LYS A 168 9.67 -27.60 2.15
C LYS A 168 9.61 -27.65 0.62
N SER A 169 9.02 -28.72 0.08
CA SER A 169 8.78 -28.86 -1.36
C SER A 169 7.87 -27.74 -1.88
N ASN A 170 6.80 -27.45 -1.14
CA ASN A 170 5.81 -26.44 -1.46
C ASN A 170 6.38 -25.03 -1.44
N ASP A 171 7.13 -24.69 -0.39
CA ASP A 171 7.77 -23.38 -0.27
C ASP A 171 8.82 -23.17 -1.37
N ARG A 172 9.58 -24.21 -1.76
CA ARG A 172 10.51 -24.11 -2.91
C ARG A 172 9.78 -23.83 -4.22
N LYS A 173 8.68 -24.54 -4.50
CA LYS A 173 7.85 -24.30 -5.70
C LYS A 173 7.25 -22.88 -5.66
N ASN A 174 6.76 -22.45 -4.49
CA ASN A 174 6.21 -21.10 -4.31
C ASN A 174 7.26 -20.02 -4.55
N ALA A 175 8.49 -20.19 -4.05
CA ALA A 175 9.58 -19.27 -4.30
C ALA A 175 9.88 -19.13 -5.81
N GLN A 176 9.92 -20.24 -6.54
CA GLN A 176 10.12 -20.23 -8.00
C GLN A 176 8.97 -19.54 -8.73
N THR A 177 7.72 -19.83 -8.35
CA THR A 177 6.55 -19.18 -8.94
C THR A 177 6.54 -17.68 -8.66
N LEU A 178 6.90 -17.23 -7.46
CA LEU A 178 7.01 -15.80 -7.13
C LEU A 178 8.10 -15.10 -7.94
N LYS A 179 9.28 -15.72 -8.10
CA LYS A 179 10.35 -15.21 -8.96
C LYS A 179 9.86 -15.03 -10.40
N TRP A 180 9.12 -16.01 -10.92
CA TRP A 180 8.51 -15.93 -12.25
C TRP A 180 7.46 -14.80 -12.32
N MET A 181 6.59 -14.65 -11.32
CA MET A 181 5.62 -13.55 -11.27
C MET A 181 6.32 -12.19 -11.28
N PHE A 182 7.39 -12.03 -10.50
CA PHE A 182 8.15 -10.80 -10.44
C PHE A 182 8.77 -10.44 -11.80
N ALA A 183 9.31 -11.43 -12.51
CA ALA A 183 9.89 -11.22 -13.82
C ALA A 183 8.85 -10.84 -14.90
N ASN A 184 7.64 -11.38 -14.82
CA ASN A 184 6.63 -11.22 -15.89
C ASN A 184 5.58 -10.13 -15.61
N TYR A 185 5.27 -9.89 -14.33
CA TYR A 185 4.15 -9.04 -13.92
C TYR A 185 4.51 -8.07 -12.79
N GLY A 186 5.71 -8.18 -12.22
CA GLY A 186 6.12 -7.47 -11.01
C GLY A 186 5.47 -8.04 -9.74
N PHE A 187 5.45 -7.25 -8.66
CA PHE A 187 4.85 -7.67 -7.39
C PHE A 187 3.34 -7.91 -7.50
N PRO A 188 2.78 -9.00 -6.93
CA PRO A 188 1.35 -9.27 -6.87
C PRO A 188 0.69 -8.42 -5.77
N GLY A 189 0.67 -7.10 -5.98
CA GLY A 189 0.05 -6.15 -5.06
C GLY A 189 -1.49 -6.13 -5.18
N LEU A 190 -2.15 -5.50 -4.21
CA LEU A 190 -3.61 -5.41 -4.12
C LEU A 190 -4.27 -4.86 -5.40
N GLN A 191 -3.61 -3.95 -6.13
CA GLN A 191 -4.16 -3.39 -7.36
C GLN A 191 -4.05 -4.32 -8.57
N LYS A 192 -3.25 -5.39 -8.49
CA LYS A 192 -3.11 -6.38 -9.56
C LYS A 192 -3.88 -7.66 -9.29
N ILE A 193 -3.91 -8.11 -8.03
CA ILE A 193 -4.53 -9.39 -7.66
C ILE A 193 -5.72 -9.25 -6.70
N GLY A 194 -5.95 -8.07 -6.13
CA GLY A 194 -6.91 -7.91 -5.04
C GLY A 194 -6.49 -8.65 -3.77
N LEU A 195 -7.49 -9.02 -2.98
CA LEU A 195 -7.32 -9.77 -1.73
C LEU A 195 -8.16 -11.06 -1.72
N TRP A 196 -9.05 -11.20 -2.71
CA TRP A 196 -10.05 -12.26 -2.81
C TRP A 196 -10.10 -12.79 -4.24
N ASN A 197 -10.10 -14.12 -4.37
CA ASN A 197 -10.46 -14.81 -5.62
C ASN A 197 -11.71 -15.67 -5.36
N GLY A 198 -12.88 -15.21 -5.82
CA GLY A 198 -14.15 -15.73 -5.31
C GLY A 198 -14.23 -15.51 -3.79
N ASP A 199 -14.46 -16.58 -3.05
CA ASP A 199 -14.48 -16.58 -1.57
C ASP A 199 -13.11 -16.89 -0.95
N PHE A 200 -12.07 -17.08 -1.77
CA PHE A 200 -10.74 -17.43 -1.29
C PHE A 200 -9.92 -16.18 -0.91
N PHE A 201 -9.62 -16.05 0.38
CA PHE A 201 -8.82 -14.96 0.94
C PHE A 201 -7.32 -15.22 0.76
N MET A 202 -6.60 -14.30 0.10
CA MET A 202 -5.21 -14.50 -0.29
C MET A 202 -4.31 -13.27 0.00
N PRO A 203 -4.05 -12.94 1.27
CA PRO A 203 -3.11 -11.87 1.63
C PRO A 203 -1.67 -12.22 1.21
N SER A 204 -0.96 -11.28 0.60
CA SER A 204 0.41 -11.54 0.14
C SER A 204 1.46 -11.58 1.25
N GLY A 205 1.24 -10.86 2.35
CA GLY A 205 2.15 -10.79 3.49
C GLY A 205 2.60 -12.16 4.01
N PRO A 206 1.69 -13.07 4.42
CA PRO A 206 2.03 -14.40 4.93
C PRO A 206 2.96 -15.21 4.01
N ILE A 207 2.72 -15.18 2.70
CA ILE A 207 3.58 -15.88 1.73
C ILE A 207 5.02 -15.37 1.81
N LEU A 208 5.21 -14.04 1.84
CA LEU A 208 6.55 -13.47 1.96
C LEU A 208 7.24 -13.87 3.27
N LEU A 209 6.48 -14.00 4.36
CA LEU A 209 7.03 -14.45 5.64
C LEU A 209 7.56 -15.88 5.54
N HIS A 210 6.82 -16.78 4.92
CA HIS A 210 7.25 -18.18 4.78
C HIS A 210 8.45 -18.30 3.86
N MET A 211 8.51 -17.51 2.79
CA MET A 211 9.70 -17.46 1.93
C MET A 211 10.94 -16.93 2.66
N ALA A 212 10.77 -16.17 3.74
CA ALA A 212 11.87 -15.64 4.53
C ALA A 212 12.69 -16.73 5.21
N ASP A 213 12.11 -17.89 5.53
CA ASP A 213 12.79 -18.93 6.32
C ASP A 213 13.88 -19.70 5.53
N TYR A 214 14.04 -19.40 4.24
CA TYR A 214 14.93 -20.13 3.30
C TYR A 214 16.15 -19.28 2.86
N PRO A 215 17.37 -19.57 3.37
CA PRO A 215 18.57 -18.79 3.07
C PRO A 215 18.89 -18.65 1.58
N GLU A 216 18.66 -19.71 0.80
CA GLU A 216 18.97 -19.77 -0.64
C GLU A 216 18.18 -18.77 -1.48
N ASN A 217 17.05 -18.27 -0.96
CA ASN A 217 16.21 -17.29 -1.63
C ASN A 217 16.27 -15.90 -1.00
N HIS A 218 16.87 -15.79 0.20
CA HIS A 218 16.79 -14.58 1.01
C HIS A 218 17.35 -13.34 0.30
N LEU A 219 18.56 -13.43 -0.27
CA LEU A 219 19.20 -12.28 -0.93
C LEU A 219 18.36 -11.75 -2.09
N TYR A 220 17.87 -12.66 -2.95
CA TYR A 220 17.01 -12.29 -4.06
C TYR A 220 15.73 -11.58 -3.58
N PHE A 221 15.02 -12.16 -2.61
CA PHE A 221 13.77 -11.58 -2.11
C PHE A 221 14.00 -10.27 -1.37
N LYS A 222 15.07 -10.17 -0.57
CA LYS A 222 15.48 -8.94 0.12
C LYS A 222 15.66 -7.78 -0.86
N ASP A 223 16.37 -7.99 -1.96
CA ASP A 223 16.65 -6.90 -2.90
C ASP A 223 15.41 -6.60 -3.75
N LYS A 224 14.77 -7.65 -4.29
CA LYS A 224 13.65 -7.49 -5.22
C LYS A 224 12.41 -6.91 -4.55
N ILE A 225 12.10 -7.30 -3.30
CA ILE A 225 10.94 -6.74 -2.59
C ILE A 225 11.20 -5.30 -2.17
N LEU A 226 12.45 -4.93 -1.84
CA LEU A 226 12.79 -3.53 -1.56
C LEU A 226 12.59 -2.63 -2.79
N GLU A 227 12.83 -3.12 -4.01
CA GLU A 227 12.46 -2.40 -5.23
C GLU A 227 10.95 -2.13 -5.30
N TYR A 228 10.13 -3.10 -4.91
CA TYR A 228 8.67 -2.94 -4.89
C TYR A 228 8.17 -2.05 -3.75
N VAL A 229 8.92 -1.93 -2.65
CA VAL A 229 8.66 -0.89 -1.63
C VAL A 229 8.95 0.49 -2.23
N LYS A 230 10.04 0.63 -2.99
CA LYS A 230 10.39 1.89 -3.67
C LYS A 230 9.37 2.26 -4.77
N SER A 231 8.77 1.30 -5.47
CA SER A 231 7.69 1.56 -6.45
C SER A 231 6.32 1.78 -5.80
N GLY A 232 6.19 1.40 -4.53
CA GLY A 232 4.94 1.42 -3.77
C GLY A 232 3.96 0.30 -4.14
N ASP A 233 4.45 -0.79 -4.74
CA ASP A 233 3.67 -2.00 -5.00
C ASP A 233 3.64 -2.95 -3.80
N CYS A 234 4.70 -2.95 -2.99
CA CYS A 234 4.81 -3.71 -1.74
C CYS A 234 4.72 -2.75 -0.54
N PRO A 235 3.84 -3.00 0.44
CA PRO A 235 3.82 -2.24 1.69
C PRO A 235 5.15 -2.37 2.45
N PRO A 236 5.72 -1.27 3.01
CA PRO A 236 6.95 -1.34 3.80
C PRO A 236 6.89 -2.35 4.96
N ARG A 237 5.71 -2.54 5.56
CA ARG A 237 5.51 -3.48 6.66
C ARG A 237 5.72 -4.94 6.25
N ASP A 238 5.31 -5.32 5.05
CA ASP A 238 5.43 -6.70 4.57
C ASP A 238 6.90 -7.04 4.32
N TYR A 239 7.65 -6.11 3.71
CA TYR A 239 9.10 -6.20 3.58
C TYR A 239 9.80 -6.32 4.93
N ALA A 240 9.49 -5.41 5.87
CA ALA A 240 10.09 -5.41 7.19
C ALA A 240 9.82 -6.71 7.96
N ALA A 241 8.58 -7.22 7.87
CA ALA A 241 8.20 -8.47 8.50
C ALA A 241 8.98 -9.66 7.91
N MET A 242 9.14 -9.72 6.58
CA MET A 242 9.98 -10.74 5.95
C MET A 242 11.43 -10.68 6.47
N ILE A 243 12.04 -9.49 6.52
CA ILE A 243 13.42 -9.34 7.00
C ILE A 243 13.54 -9.70 8.48
N ASP A 244 12.67 -9.17 9.33
CA ASP A 244 12.69 -9.46 10.77
C ASP A 244 12.52 -10.95 11.04
N ARG A 245 11.67 -11.64 10.29
CA ARG A 245 11.49 -13.10 10.41
C ARG A 245 12.77 -13.86 10.08
N TYR A 246 13.47 -13.50 9.01
CA TYR A 246 14.76 -14.11 8.68
C TYR A 246 15.80 -13.90 9.78
N TYR A 247 15.88 -12.68 10.33
CA TYR A 247 16.80 -12.39 11.45
C TYR A 247 16.47 -13.22 12.69
N LEU A 248 15.18 -13.38 13.01
CA LEU A 248 14.74 -14.12 14.18
C LEU A 248 14.88 -15.63 14.01
N HIS A 249 14.45 -16.18 12.88
CA HIS A 249 14.33 -17.63 12.68
C HIS A 249 15.62 -18.25 12.16
N VAL A 250 16.31 -17.59 11.22
CA VAL A 250 17.49 -18.15 10.54
C VAL A 250 18.76 -17.64 11.19
N LEU A 251 18.93 -16.32 11.30
CA LEU A 251 20.18 -15.76 11.84
C LEU A 251 20.29 -15.81 13.36
N LYS A 252 19.16 -15.96 14.06
CA LYS A 252 19.05 -15.86 15.53
C LYS A 252 19.65 -14.55 16.07
N LYS A 253 19.37 -13.43 15.39
CA LYS A 253 19.88 -12.08 15.70
C LYS A 253 18.75 -11.10 16.01
N GLU A 254 19.12 -9.95 16.54
CA GLU A 254 18.19 -8.84 16.78
C GLU A 254 17.52 -8.39 15.48
N ILE A 255 16.21 -8.18 15.55
CA ILE A 255 15.41 -7.84 14.37
C ILE A 255 15.60 -6.37 13.98
N PRO A 256 15.88 -6.05 12.70
CA PRO A 256 16.25 -4.70 12.29
C PRO A 256 15.11 -3.69 12.30
N TYR A 257 13.86 -4.11 12.14
CA TYR A 257 12.70 -3.22 12.03
C TYR A 257 11.71 -3.32 13.20
N GLY A 258 11.75 -4.36 14.03
CA GLY A 258 10.92 -4.45 15.22
C GLY A 258 9.43 -4.68 14.93
N VAL A 259 9.07 -5.47 13.91
CA VAL A 259 7.67 -5.75 13.53
C VAL A 259 7.00 -6.79 14.44
N TYR A 260 7.76 -7.79 14.93
CA TYR A 260 7.23 -8.90 15.75
C TYR A 260 7.40 -8.71 17.24
N SER A 261 8.45 -8.02 17.67
CA SER A 261 8.66 -7.78 19.10
C SER A 261 7.63 -6.74 19.56
N GLY A 262 6.73 -7.15 20.45
CA GLY A 262 6.18 -6.23 21.43
C GLY A 262 7.36 -5.42 21.99
N TYR A 263 7.19 -4.11 22.10
CA TYR A 263 8.24 -3.09 22.29
C TYR A 263 9.36 -3.44 23.29
N GLU A 264 9.09 -4.33 24.24
CA GLU A 264 9.97 -4.86 25.29
C GLU A 264 11.16 -5.69 24.78
N GLY A 265 11.15 -6.20 23.54
CA GLY A 265 12.27 -6.97 22.97
C GLY A 265 13.33 -6.15 22.22
N ILE A 266 13.20 -4.82 22.14
CA ILE A 266 14.05 -3.95 21.33
C ILE A 266 15.07 -3.23 22.21
N LYS A 267 16.36 -3.58 22.09
CA LYS A 267 17.43 -2.96 22.88
C LYS A 267 17.79 -1.55 22.40
N ASP A 268 17.95 -1.38 21.08
CA ASP A 268 18.27 -0.08 20.47
C ASP A 268 17.10 0.43 19.62
N SER A 269 16.19 1.15 20.28
CA SER A 269 15.05 1.75 19.60
C SER A 269 15.45 2.88 18.63
N VAL A 270 16.62 3.50 18.79
CA VAL A 270 17.09 4.59 17.92
C VAL A 270 17.52 4.02 16.57
N MET A 271 18.36 2.98 16.58
CA MET A 271 18.76 2.27 15.37
C MET A 271 17.56 1.65 14.67
N VAL A 272 16.66 0.99 15.40
CA VAL A 272 15.44 0.42 14.81
C VAL A 272 14.59 1.50 14.15
N ASN A 273 14.38 2.65 14.79
CA ASN A 273 13.63 3.76 14.17
C ASN A 273 14.33 4.35 12.94
N ARG A 274 15.67 4.37 12.91
CA ARG A 274 16.44 4.77 11.73
C ARG A 274 16.21 3.80 10.57
N ASN A 275 16.27 2.50 10.83
CA ASN A 275 15.99 1.46 9.84
C ASN A 275 14.55 1.54 9.35
N ARG A 276 13.58 1.70 10.26
CA ARG A 276 12.16 1.86 9.89
C ARG A 276 11.97 3.05 8.95
N LYS A 277 12.56 4.20 9.26
CA LYS A 277 12.51 5.39 8.39
C LYS A 277 13.15 5.16 7.01
N SER A 278 14.20 4.33 6.91
CA SER A 278 14.90 4.08 5.64
C SER A 278 14.04 3.32 4.62
N ILE A 279 12.99 2.62 5.07
CA ILE A 279 12.03 1.91 4.20
C ILE A 279 10.61 2.51 4.23
N GLY A 280 10.40 3.61 4.95
CA GLY A 280 9.11 4.29 4.99
C GLY A 280 8.16 3.82 6.10
N LEU A 281 8.65 3.10 7.12
CA LEU A 281 7.85 2.75 8.28
C LEU A 281 7.79 3.89 9.32
N PRO A 282 6.66 4.05 10.02
CA PRO A 282 6.56 4.96 11.16
C PRO A 282 7.43 4.47 12.33
N SER A 283 7.78 5.36 13.25
CA SER A 283 8.54 4.98 14.47
C SER A 283 7.76 4.00 15.35
N LEU A 284 8.46 3.28 16.23
CA LEU A 284 7.85 2.31 17.15
C LEU A 284 6.75 2.95 18.01
N LYS A 285 7.03 4.13 18.60
CA LYS A 285 6.07 4.89 19.41
C LYS A 285 4.84 5.30 18.59
N HIS A 286 5.04 5.66 17.32
CA HIS A 286 3.95 6.03 16.41
C HIS A 286 3.09 4.82 16.05
N VAL A 287 3.68 3.65 15.80
CA VAL A 287 2.94 2.39 15.60
C VAL A 287 2.06 2.04 16.80
N GLN A 288 2.58 2.15 18.02
CA GLN A 288 1.78 1.87 19.22
C GLN A 288 0.52 2.75 19.29
N LEU A 289 0.64 4.03 18.91
CA LEU A 289 -0.50 4.93 18.86
C LEU A 289 -1.50 4.54 17.76
N ILE A 290 -1.01 4.20 16.56
CA ILE A 290 -1.85 3.69 15.47
C ILE A 290 -2.64 2.45 15.92
N ILE A 291 -1.97 1.51 16.60
CA ILE A 291 -2.58 0.29 17.14
C ILE A 291 -3.66 0.65 18.17
N LYS A 292 -3.34 1.51 19.16
CA LYS A 292 -4.26 1.95 20.21
C LYS A 292 -5.51 2.62 19.64
N ASP A 293 -5.34 3.51 18.67
CA ASP A 293 -6.46 4.20 18.01
C ASP A 293 -7.33 3.22 17.21
N ASN A 294 -6.72 2.24 16.54
CA ASN A 294 -7.45 1.21 15.82
C ASN A 294 -8.30 0.34 16.77
N PHE A 295 -7.73 -0.09 17.91
CA PHE A 295 -8.46 -0.84 18.92
C PHE A 295 -9.66 -0.05 19.48
N LYS A 296 -9.47 1.24 19.80
CA LYS A 296 -10.56 2.11 20.23
C LYS A 296 -11.67 2.21 19.18
N ARG A 297 -11.31 2.35 17.90
CA ARG A 297 -12.27 2.40 16.79
C ARG A 297 -13.07 1.11 16.66
N ILE A 298 -12.42 -0.04 16.76
CA ILE A 298 -13.09 -1.36 16.71
C ILE A 298 -14.06 -1.50 17.89
N LYS A 299 -13.62 -1.17 19.11
CA LYS A 299 -14.49 -1.21 20.31
C LYS A 299 -15.72 -0.34 20.12
N LYS A 300 -15.56 0.89 19.62
CA LYS A 300 -16.68 1.81 19.36
C LYS A 300 -17.66 1.30 18.28
N LYS A 301 -17.16 0.61 17.25
CA LYS A 301 -18.02 0.01 16.20
C LYS A 301 -18.82 -1.19 16.70
N ASN A 302 -18.29 -1.91 17.69
CA ASN A 302 -18.91 -3.10 18.26
C ASN A 302 -19.71 -2.79 19.54
N ASP A 303 -19.85 -1.50 19.89
CA ASP A 303 -20.61 -1.05 21.05
C ASP A 303 -22.11 -1.05 20.73
N PRO A 304 -22.94 -1.84 21.44
CA PRO A 304 -24.38 -1.97 21.16
C PRO A 304 -25.13 -0.63 21.22
N ASP A 305 -24.68 0.33 22.04
CA ASP A 305 -25.31 1.67 22.15
C ASP A 305 -25.03 2.57 20.94
N HIS A 306 -24.09 2.19 20.07
CA HIS A 306 -23.73 2.93 18.87
C HIS A 306 -24.44 2.41 17.61
N LEU A 307 -25.06 1.23 17.69
CA LEU A 307 -25.89 0.61 16.64
C LEU A 307 -27.36 1.03 16.73
N SER A 308 -27.75 1.75 17.78
CA SER A 308 -29.14 2.10 18.11
C SER A 308 -29.47 3.59 17.98
N LYS A 309 -28.56 4.43 17.46
CA LYS A 309 -28.86 5.86 17.20
C LYS A 309 -28.99 6.11 15.69
N PRO A 310 -30.18 6.55 15.22
CA PRO A 310 -30.47 6.79 13.81
C PRO A 310 -29.60 7.89 13.18
#